data_AF-A0A931NXC2-F1
#
_entry.id   AF-A0A931NXC2-F1
#
_cell.length_a   1.000
_cell.length_b   1.000
_cell.length_c   1.000
_cell.angle_alpha   90.00
_cell.angle_beta   90.00
_cell.angle_gamma   90.00
#
_symmetry.space_group_name_H-M   'P 1'
#
loop_
_entity.id
_entity.type
_entity.pdbx_description
1 polymer ?
#
loop_
_entity_poly.entity_id
_entity_poly.type
_entity_poly.pdbx_seq_one_letter_code
_entity_poly.pdbx_strand_id
1 'polypeptide(L)'
;MTTTNAGPSLPDTNERSQPGAPKASLVQYGLYKWGQGYWVRVLTAAMLGVLFMVAAGWAWAELQAVHLPTPKYSMQLEQVSGSAPTGANVSLEHAVDGKTDTIGTAIVEQFTPEGKTQGRLVIGKITLNAGSVMEDVNRVEVVGTAPFAATAIRPQGIPVFDLIYLQTGAVLVVVLTGLVTVYLVAGRSPGTVEFLIATDGEMKKVNWSTKQIIMDSTSVVIGATFLIAFLLFLFDSIFSQLATLSGLLGSGN
;
A
#
# COMPACT_ATOMS: atom_id res chain seq x y z
N MET A 1 -92.91 -29.89 8.66
CA MET A 1 -92.71 -29.87 7.19
C MET A 1 -91.27 -30.24 6.93
N THR A 2 -91.09 -31.39 6.30
CA THR A 2 -89.87 -32.18 6.21
C THR A 2 -89.57 -32.39 4.74
N THR A 3 -88.38 -32.02 4.27
CA THR A 3 -87.68 -32.52 3.06
C THR A 3 -86.21 -32.15 3.28
N THR A 4 -85.27 -33.01 3.73
CA THR A 4 -84.68 -34.20 3.10
C THR A 4 -84.48 -34.05 1.60
N ASN A 5 -83.23 -33.88 1.19
CA ASN A 5 -82.77 -34.32 -0.13
C ASN A 5 -81.37 -34.95 0.01
N ALA A 6 -81.23 -36.15 -0.53
CA ALA A 6 -80.08 -37.04 -0.37
C ALA A 6 -79.51 -37.39 -1.75
N GLY A 7 -78.18 -37.31 -1.87
CA GLY A 7 -77.31 -38.06 -2.81
C GLY A 7 -77.13 -37.49 -4.23
N PRO A 8 -76.04 -37.86 -4.96
CA PRO A 8 -75.20 -39.04 -4.76
C PRO A 8 -73.67 -38.80 -4.71
N SER A 9 -73.00 -39.89 -4.37
CA SER A 9 -71.58 -40.22 -4.18
C SER A 9 -70.52 -39.68 -5.16
N LEU A 10 -69.34 -39.41 -4.58
CA LEU A 10 -68.02 -39.29 -5.21
C LEU A 10 -67.69 -40.44 -6.17
N PRO A 11 -66.86 -40.17 -7.18
CA PRO A 11 -65.81 -41.09 -7.59
C PRO A 11 -64.44 -40.57 -7.10
N ASP A 12 -63.78 -41.35 -6.23
CA ASP A 12 -62.33 -41.34 -6.13
C ASP A 12 -61.74 -41.82 -7.46
N THR A 13 -60.65 -41.20 -7.92
CA THR A 13 -59.40 -41.84 -8.35
C THR A 13 -58.59 -40.91 -9.26
N ASN A 14 -57.39 -40.59 -8.77
CA ASN A 14 -56.11 -40.61 -9.47
C ASN A 14 -55.86 -39.83 -10.79
N GLU A 15 -54.63 -39.31 -10.83
CA GLU A 15 -53.82 -39.07 -12.02
C GLU A 15 -54.13 -37.82 -12.87
N ARG A 16 -53.48 -36.72 -12.47
CA ARG A 16 -52.50 -36.09 -13.37
C ARG A 16 -51.46 -35.30 -12.59
N SER A 17 -50.38 -35.99 -12.23
CA SER A 17 -49.06 -35.39 -12.07
C SER A 17 -48.77 -34.60 -13.35
N GLN A 18 -48.95 -33.29 -13.35
CA GLN A 18 -48.45 -32.43 -14.42
C GLN A 18 -46.94 -32.25 -14.18
N PRO A 19 -46.06 -32.80 -15.02
CA PRO A 19 -44.65 -32.46 -14.98
C PRO A 19 -44.45 -31.19 -15.80
N GLY A 20 -43.94 -30.14 -15.17
CA GLY A 20 -43.39 -29.00 -15.91
C GLY A 20 -44.14 -27.67 -15.81
N ALA A 21 -44.71 -27.33 -14.65
CA ALA A 21 -44.82 -25.91 -14.34
C ALA A 21 -43.39 -25.38 -14.09
N PRO A 22 -42.85 -24.45 -14.91
CA PRO A 22 -41.60 -23.79 -14.56
C PRO A 22 -41.83 -23.14 -13.19
N LYS A 23 -40.99 -23.48 -12.21
CA LYS A 23 -40.96 -22.75 -10.93
C LYS A 23 -40.78 -21.29 -11.29
N ALA A 24 -41.84 -20.51 -11.20
CA ALA A 24 -41.76 -19.07 -11.28
C ALA A 24 -40.79 -18.67 -10.17
N SER A 25 -39.55 -18.36 -10.54
CA SER A 25 -38.65 -17.65 -9.66
C SER A 25 -39.39 -16.38 -9.30
N LEU A 26 -39.90 -16.33 -8.05
CA LEU A 26 -40.34 -15.09 -7.44
C LEU A 26 -39.10 -14.21 -7.41
N VAL A 27 -38.89 -13.45 -8.49
CA VAL A 27 -37.92 -12.38 -8.52
C VAL A 27 -38.49 -11.38 -7.53
N GLN A 28 -37.98 -11.46 -6.30
CA GLN A 28 -38.26 -10.52 -5.24
C GLN A 28 -37.58 -9.22 -5.64
N TYR A 29 -38.24 -8.49 -6.55
CA TYR A 29 -37.95 -7.09 -6.83
C TYR A 29 -38.33 -6.32 -5.56
N GLY A 30 -37.44 -6.32 -4.57
CA GLY A 30 -37.46 -5.32 -3.52
C GLY A 30 -37.43 -3.97 -4.22
N LEU A 31 -38.54 -3.24 -4.13
CA LEU A 31 -38.74 -1.96 -4.80
C LEU A 31 -37.62 -1.01 -4.35
N TYR A 32 -36.55 -0.90 -5.15
CA TYR A 32 -35.40 -0.08 -4.82
C TYR A 32 -35.87 1.37 -4.76
N LYS A 33 -35.84 1.98 -3.57
CA LYS A 33 -36.20 3.39 -3.46
C LYS A 33 -35.17 4.19 -4.24
N TRP A 34 -35.64 5.10 -5.10
CA TRP A 34 -34.76 5.95 -5.89
C TRP A 34 -33.79 6.69 -4.95
N GLY A 35 -32.47 6.48 -5.13
CA GLY A 35 -31.41 7.02 -4.27
C GLY A 35 -30.95 6.12 -3.10
N GLN A 36 -31.52 4.93 -2.91
CA GLN A 36 -31.05 3.98 -1.89
C GLN A 36 -29.58 3.62 -2.16
N GLY A 37 -28.72 3.74 -1.14
CA GLY A 37 -27.30 3.40 -1.28
C GLY A 37 -26.40 4.43 -1.98
N TYR A 38 -26.90 5.61 -2.32
CA TYR A 38 -26.08 6.71 -2.85
C TYR A 38 -24.87 6.98 -1.95
N TRP A 39 -25.10 7.20 -0.65
CA TRP A 39 -24.04 7.47 0.32
C TRP A 39 -23.05 6.32 0.47
N VAL A 40 -23.53 5.07 0.42
CA VAL A 40 -22.66 3.89 0.49
C VAL A 40 -21.71 3.85 -0.72
N ARG A 41 -22.21 4.12 -1.93
CA ARG A 41 -21.39 4.20 -3.15
C ARG A 41 -20.38 5.34 -3.09
N VAL A 42 -20.82 6.52 -2.64
CA VAL A 42 -19.95 7.71 -2.50
C VAL A 42 -18.85 7.47 -1.47
N LEU A 43 -19.18 6.93 -0.30
CA LEU A 43 -18.20 6.64 0.74
C LEU A 43 -17.22 5.54 0.30
N THR A 44 -17.71 4.48 -0.36
CA THR A 44 -16.85 3.42 -0.91
C THR A 44 -15.88 3.98 -1.95
N ALA A 45 -16.37 4.81 -2.88
CA ALA A 45 -15.54 5.47 -3.88
C ALA A 45 -14.51 6.40 -3.24
N ALA A 46 -14.90 7.18 -2.22
CA ALA A 46 -14.00 8.07 -1.50
C ALA A 46 -12.91 7.31 -0.75
N MET A 47 -13.25 6.23 -0.03
CA MET A 47 -12.28 5.40 0.70
C MET A 47 -11.28 4.74 -0.25
N LEU A 48 -11.76 4.14 -1.35
CA LEU A 48 -10.90 3.58 -2.38
C LEU A 48 -10.02 4.67 -3.01
N GLY A 49 -10.58 5.84 -3.30
CA GLY A 49 -9.82 6.98 -3.83
C GLY A 49 -8.67 7.38 -2.90
N VAL A 50 -8.93 7.55 -1.61
CA VAL A 50 -7.90 7.85 -0.61
C VAL A 50 -6.85 6.74 -0.55
N LEU A 51 -7.25 5.46 -0.55
CA LEU A 51 -6.33 4.33 -0.53
C LEU A 51 -5.36 4.35 -1.72
N PHE A 52 -5.87 4.59 -2.94
CA PHE A 52 -5.02 4.68 -4.14
C PHE A 52 -4.14 5.92 -4.15
N MET A 53 -4.58 7.04 -3.57
CA MET A 53 -3.72 8.22 -3.39
C MET A 53 -2.57 7.95 -2.42
N VAL A 54 -2.83 7.24 -1.32
CA VAL A 54 -1.78 6.80 -0.39
C VAL A 54 -0.82 5.83 -1.08
N ALA A 55 -1.34 4.87 -1.85
CA ALA A 55 -0.53 3.93 -2.62
C ALA A 55 0.35 4.64 -3.67
N ALA A 56 -0.15 5.69 -4.32
CA ALA A 56 0.62 6.50 -5.25
C ALA A 56 1.74 7.26 -4.54
N GLY A 57 1.48 7.84 -3.37
CA GLY A 57 2.50 8.48 -2.54
C GLY A 57 3.58 7.50 -2.08
N TRP A 58 3.18 6.28 -1.69
CA TRP A 58 4.12 5.21 -1.37
C TRP A 58 4.98 4.81 -2.58
N ALA A 59 4.37 4.59 -3.75
CA ALA A 59 5.11 4.24 -4.97
C ALA A 59 6.14 5.31 -5.38
N TRP A 60 5.82 6.59 -5.18
CA TRP A 60 6.75 7.69 -5.39
C TRP A 60 7.96 7.60 -4.47
N ALA A 61 7.72 7.39 -3.16
CA ALA A 61 8.77 7.28 -2.16
C ALA A 61 9.68 6.07 -2.41
N GLU A 62 9.10 4.92 -2.77
CA GLU A 62 9.85 3.70 -3.06
C GLU A 62 10.80 3.88 -4.27
N LEU A 63 10.35 4.61 -5.29
CA LEU A 63 11.18 4.91 -6.46
C LEU A 63 12.35 5.84 -6.15
N GLN A 64 12.32 6.60 -5.05
CA GLN A 64 13.49 7.40 -4.64
C GLN A 64 14.66 6.54 -4.17
N ALA A 65 14.41 5.32 -3.71
CA ALA A 65 15.47 4.39 -3.29
C ALA A 65 16.18 3.72 -4.48
N VAL A 66 15.61 3.80 -5.68
CA VAL A 66 16.13 3.14 -6.89
C VAL A 66 17.20 4.00 -7.53
N HIS A 67 18.43 3.46 -7.60
CA HIS A 67 19.55 4.09 -8.26
C HIS A 67 19.55 3.70 -9.73
N LEU A 68 19.36 4.69 -10.62
CA LEU A 68 19.39 4.47 -12.05
C LEU A 68 20.85 4.38 -12.55
N PRO A 69 21.13 3.55 -13.57
CA PRO A 69 22.46 3.51 -14.17
C PRO A 69 22.81 4.87 -14.79
N THR A 70 24.01 5.37 -14.48
CA THR A 70 24.56 6.63 -14.99
C THR A 70 25.71 6.33 -15.97
N PRO A 71 25.43 6.06 -17.25
CA PRO A 71 26.48 5.71 -18.22
C PRO A 71 27.35 6.91 -18.63
N LYS A 72 26.91 8.11 -18.30
CA LYS A 72 27.60 9.37 -18.58
C LYS A 72 27.92 10.08 -17.28
N TYR A 73 29.06 10.74 -17.22
CA TYR A 73 29.46 11.58 -16.10
C TYR A 73 29.82 12.97 -16.60
N SER A 74 29.30 13.99 -15.93
CA SER A 74 29.77 15.36 -16.12
C SER A 74 30.68 15.73 -14.96
N MET A 75 31.79 16.37 -15.27
CA MET A 75 32.74 16.86 -14.28
C MET A 75 33.05 18.32 -14.58
N GLN A 76 33.08 19.13 -13.53
CA GLN A 76 33.59 20.48 -13.62
C GLN A 76 35.11 20.40 -13.59
N LEU A 77 35.77 21.15 -14.45
CA LEU A 77 37.21 21.14 -14.57
C LEU A 77 37.76 22.50 -14.12
N GLU A 78 38.87 22.43 -13.40
CA GLU A 78 39.71 23.56 -13.04
C GLU A 78 41.13 23.35 -13.58
N GLN A 79 41.87 24.47 -13.70
CA GLN A 79 43.24 24.48 -14.22
C GLN A 79 43.36 23.78 -15.57
N VAL A 80 42.34 23.95 -16.43
CA VAL A 80 42.32 23.34 -17.76
C VAL A 80 43.50 23.85 -18.58
N SER A 81 44.34 22.93 -19.02
CA SER A 81 45.40 23.18 -19.99
C SER A 81 45.05 22.45 -21.29
N GLY A 82 45.02 23.16 -22.41
CA GLY A 82 44.69 22.60 -23.73
C GLY A 82 43.18 22.51 -24.04
N SER A 83 42.85 21.74 -25.07
CA SER A 83 41.47 21.49 -25.52
C SER A 83 41.29 19.99 -25.74
N ALA A 84 40.21 19.42 -25.22
CA ALA A 84 39.87 18.01 -25.38
C ALA A 84 38.94 17.84 -26.61
N PRO A 85 39.42 17.25 -27.72
CA PRO A 85 38.55 16.95 -28.86
C PRO A 85 37.52 15.88 -28.49
N THR A 86 36.31 16.00 -29.03
CA THR A 86 35.26 14.99 -28.86
C THR A 86 35.73 13.65 -29.47
N GLY A 87 35.49 12.55 -28.76
CA GLY A 87 35.95 11.22 -29.11
C GLY A 87 37.36 10.86 -28.62
N ALA A 88 38.08 11.77 -27.96
CA ALA A 88 39.39 11.48 -27.38
C ALA A 88 39.30 10.51 -26.19
N ASN A 89 40.29 9.63 -26.05
CA ASN A 89 40.45 8.80 -24.87
C ASN A 89 41.07 9.61 -23.74
N VAL A 90 40.41 9.65 -22.59
CA VAL A 90 40.89 10.28 -21.37
C VAL A 90 41.24 9.22 -20.33
N SER A 91 42.42 9.37 -19.74
CA SER A 91 42.84 8.70 -18.51
C SER A 91 42.24 9.45 -17.33
N LEU A 92 41.57 8.71 -16.46
CA LEU A 92 41.00 9.19 -15.21
C LEU A 92 41.97 8.82 -14.09
N GLU A 93 42.39 9.80 -13.31
CA GLU A 93 43.48 9.64 -12.35
C GLU A 93 43.11 10.12 -10.95
N HIS A 94 43.70 9.45 -9.96
CA HIS A 94 43.72 9.86 -8.55
C HIS A 94 45.12 10.39 -8.25
N ALA A 95 45.24 11.70 -8.08
CA ALA A 95 46.46 12.36 -7.64
C ALA A 95 46.43 12.53 -6.11
N VAL A 96 47.23 11.75 -5.38
CA VAL A 96 47.48 11.93 -3.94
C VAL A 96 48.99 12.03 -3.72
N ASP A 97 49.42 13.04 -2.98
CA ASP A 97 50.84 13.29 -2.66
C ASP A 97 51.77 13.33 -3.90
N GLY A 98 51.26 13.83 -5.03
CA GLY A 98 52.03 13.96 -6.28
C GLY A 98 52.26 12.65 -7.04
N LYS A 99 51.65 11.54 -6.60
CA LYS A 99 51.56 10.28 -7.37
C LYS A 99 50.18 10.19 -8.03
N THR A 100 50.18 9.86 -9.31
CA THR A 100 48.98 9.70 -10.14
C THR A 100 48.70 8.22 -10.34
N ASP A 101 47.63 7.72 -9.73
CA ASP A 101 47.14 6.36 -9.97
C ASP A 101 46.03 6.39 -11.02
N THR A 102 46.18 5.62 -12.09
CA THR A 102 45.16 5.50 -13.14
C THR A 102 43.98 4.69 -12.62
N ILE A 103 42.83 5.35 -12.47
CA ILE A 103 41.55 4.80 -12.01
C ILE A 103 40.84 4.09 -13.17
N GLY A 104 40.96 4.63 -14.38
CA GLY A 104 40.32 4.05 -15.56
C GLY A 104 40.46 4.92 -16.80
N THR A 105 39.75 4.52 -17.85
CA THR A 105 39.71 5.24 -19.13
C THR A 105 38.28 5.55 -19.52
N ALA A 106 38.04 6.71 -20.12
CA ALA A 106 36.74 7.09 -20.68
C ALA A 106 36.92 7.81 -22.02
N ILE A 107 35.81 8.04 -22.72
CA ILE A 107 35.78 8.78 -23.98
C ILE A 107 35.10 10.14 -23.74
N VAL A 108 35.71 11.20 -24.24
CA VAL A 108 35.12 12.54 -24.21
C VAL A 108 33.92 12.61 -25.16
N GLU A 109 32.72 12.79 -24.64
CA GLU A 109 31.53 13.03 -25.48
C GLU A 109 31.38 14.52 -25.79
N GLN A 110 31.62 15.38 -24.81
CA GLN A 110 31.47 16.82 -24.96
C GLN A 110 32.44 17.57 -24.04
N PHE A 111 33.05 18.63 -24.56
CA PHE A 111 33.85 19.58 -23.78
C PHE A 111 33.31 20.99 -24.03
N THR A 112 32.86 21.66 -22.98
CA THR A 112 32.38 23.04 -23.02
C THR A 112 33.31 23.92 -22.18
N PRO A 113 34.18 24.74 -22.78
CA PRO A 113 35.03 25.64 -22.02
C PRO A 113 34.21 26.75 -21.36
N GLU A 114 34.40 26.95 -20.05
CA GLU A 114 33.76 28.01 -19.26
C GLU A 114 34.87 29.00 -18.82
N GLY A 115 35.44 29.73 -19.77
CA GLY A 115 36.55 30.66 -19.52
C GLY A 115 37.92 30.11 -19.93
N LYS A 116 39.01 30.65 -19.34
CA LYS A 116 40.40 30.32 -19.73
C LYS A 116 40.98 29.11 -18.99
N THR A 117 40.48 28.80 -17.79
CA THR A 117 41.02 27.77 -16.89
C THR A 117 39.94 26.85 -16.33
N GLN A 118 38.69 27.03 -16.73
CA GLN A 118 37.54 26.26 -16.28
C GLN A 118 36.78 25.70 -17.49
N GLY A 119 36.10 24.58 -17.29
CA GLY A 119 35.26 23.97 -18.31
C GLY A 119 34.44 22.82 -17.77
N ARG A 120 33.47 22.38 -18.56
CA ARG A 120 32.67 21.20 -18.28
C ARG A 120 33.05 20.10 -19.25
N LEU A 121 33.40 18.93 -18.71
CA LEU A 121 33.68 17.75 -19.51
C LEU A 121 32.59 16.72 -19.25
N VAL A 122 32.01 16.17 -20.33
CA VAL A 122 31.09 15.05 -20.29
C VAL A 122 31.81 13.85 -20.88
N ILE A 123 31.98 12.82 -20.08
CA ILE A 123 32.62 11.56 -20.45
C ILE A 123 31.60 10.43 -20.52
N GLY A 124 31.79 9.52 -21.46
CA GLY A 124 31.00 8.31 -21.65
C GLY A 124 31.89 7.09 -21.88
N LYS A 125 31.28 5.90 -21.99
CA LYS A 125 31.97 4.61 -22.24
C LYS A 125 33.15 4.39 -21.29
N ILE A 126 32.85 4.42 -20.00
CA ILE A 126 33.82 4.33 -18.92
C ILE A 126 34.25 2.87 -18.72
N THR A 127 35.55 2.66 -18.59
CA THR A 127 36.15 1.41 -18.13
C THR A 127 36.99 1.70 -16.89
N LEU A 128 36.53 1.26 -15.71
CA LEU A 128 37.23 1.44 -14.43
C LEU A 128 38.09 0.21 -14.13
N ASN A 129 39.21 0.44 -13.45
CA ASN A 129 40.02 -0.63 -12.87
C ASN A 129 39.30 -1.28 -11.68
N ALA A 130 39.63 -2.54 -11.39
CA ALA A 130 38.94 -3.32 -10.37
C ALA A 130 39.06 -2.66 -8.97
N GLY A 131 37.92 -2.36 -8.35
CA GLY A 131 37.85 -1.72 -7.03
C GLY A 131 37.92 -0.18 -7.04
N SER A 132 38.04 0.44 -8.22
CA SER A 132 38.08 1.89 -8.36
C SER A 132 36.69 2.50 -8.53
N VAL A 133 36.42 3.64 -7.88
CA VAL A 133 35.13 4.36 -7.95
C VAL A 133 35.32 5.67 -8.72
N MET A 134 34.30 6.08 -9.47
CA MET A 134 34.32 7.35 -10.20
C MET A 134 34.51 8.57 -9.31
N GLU A 135 34.02 8.52 -8.06
CA GLU A 135 34.10 9.63 -7.11
C GLU A 135 35.54 9.98 -6.72
N ASP A 136 36.47 9.05 -6.89
CA ASP A 136 37.89 9.23 -6.59
C ASP A 136 38.63 9.98 -7.70
N VAL A 137 38.02 10.22 -8.87
CA VAL A 137 38.68 10.93 -9.97
C VAL A 137 38.86 12.41 -9.63
N ASN A 138 40.11 12.85 -9.53
CA ASN A 138 40.47 14.25 -9.25
C ASN A 138 41.36 14.87 -10.34
N ARG A 139 41.87 14.08 -11.28
CA ARG A 139 42.65 14.55 -12.43
C ARG A 139 42.23 13.81 -13.70
N VAL A 140 42.21 14.53 -14.82
CA VAL A 140 41.87 13.97 -16.13
C VAL A 140 42.94 14.39 -17.13
N GLU A 141 43.47 13.41 -17.86
CA GLU A 141 44.50 13.62 -18.88
C GLU A 141 44.09 12.94 -20.20
N VAL A 142 44.17 13.64 -21.32
CA VAL A 142 43.93 13.02 -22.64
C VAL A 142 45.17 12.23 -23.04
N VAL A 143 44.98 10.94 -23.32
CA VAL A 143 46.05 10.07 -23.82
C VAL A 143 46.12 10.25 -25.34
N GLY A 144 47.06 11.06 -25.85
CA GLY A 144 47.28 11.19 -27.29
C GLY A 144 47.84 12.54 -27.79
N THR A 145 47.37 12.96 -28.96
CA THR A 145 47.97 13.99 -29.84
C THR A 145 47.80 15.45 -29.40
N ALA A 146 46.98 15.72 -28.38
CA ALA A 146 46.82 17.07 -27.82
C ALA A 146 47.03 17.02 -26.31
N PRO A 147 47.95 17.82 -25.74
CA PRO A 147 48.13 17.87 -24.30
C PRO A 147 46.89 18.52 -23.69
N PHE A 148 46.03 17.70 -23.09
CA PHE A 148 44.94 18.15 -22.26
C PHE A 148 45.10 17.56 -20.88
N ALA A 149 45.28 18.43 -19.90
CA ALA A 149 45.28 18.06 -18.50
C ALA A 149 44.41 19.05 -17.72
N ALA A 150 43.53 18.51 -16.89
CA ALA A 150 42.65 19.31 -16.06
C ALA A 150 42.41 18.63 -14.70
N THR A 151 42.20 19.45 -13.67
CA THR A 151 41.80 19.00 -12.35
C THR A 151 40.29 18.85 -12.34
N ALA A 152 39.79 17.68 -11.95
CA ALA A 152 38.38 17.36 -11.91
C ALA A 152 37.76 17.67 -10.55
N ILE A 153 36.64 18.38 -10.56
CA ILE A 153 35.79 18.66 -9.40
C ILE A 153 34.55 17.79 -9.51
N ARG A 154 34.43 16.84 -8.57
CA ARG A 154 33.25 16.04 -8.24
C ARG A 154 32.49 15.53 -9.48
N PRO A 155 32.84 14.35 -10.02
CA PRO A 155 32.09 13.77 -11.11
C PRO A 155 30.64 13.50 -10.71
N GLN A 156 29.69 14.02 -11.49
CA GLN A 156 28.26 13.83 -11.32
C GLN A 156 27.73 12.91 -12.42
N GLY A 157 27.12 11.80 -12.03
CA GLY A 157 26.49 10.88 -12.98
C GLY A 157 25.23 11.47 -13.59
N ILE A 158 25.13 11.45 -14.92
CA ILE A 158 23.93 11.83 -15.66
C ILE A 158 23.12 10.54 -15.90
N PRO A 159 21.91 10.41 -15.32
CA PRO A 159 21.08 9.23 -15.53
C PRO A 159 20.56 9.19 -16.98
N VAL A 160 20.27 7.98 -17.47
CA VAL A 160 19.73 7.78 -18.84
C VAL A 160 18.40 8.50 -19.04
N PHE A 161 17.58 8.53 -18.01
CA PHE A 161 16.34 9.28 -17.93
C PHE A 161 16.20 9.82 -16.51
N ASP A 162 15.61 11.00 -16.37
CA ASP A 162 15.39 11.57 -15.04
C ASP A 162 14.41 10.71 -14.25
N LEU A 163 14.73 10.50 -12.97
CA LEU A 163 13.91 9.70 -12.05
C LEU A 163 12.46 10.22 -11.97
N ILE A 164 12.27 11.52 -12.19
CA ILE A 164 10.97 12.18 -12.21
C ILE A 164 10.00 11.59 -13.23
N TYR A 165 10.50 11.15 -14.39
CA TYR A 165 9.65 10.54 -15.43
C TYR A 165 9.17 9.15 -15.00
N LEU A 166 10.05 8.37 -14.38
CA LEU A 166 9.71 7.06 -13.84
C LEU A 166 8.70 7.18 -12.69
N GLN A 167 8.94 8.10 -11.77
CA GLN A 167 8.05 8.42 -10.65
C GLN A 167 6.66 8.85 -11.11
N THR A 168 6.61 9.80 -12.06
CA THR A 168 5.35 10.29 -12.62
C THR A 168 4.61 9.17 -13.35
N GLY A 169 5.32 8.35 -14.13
CA GLY A 169 4.75 7.20 -14.82
C GLY A 169 4.13 6.19 -13.86
N ALA A 170 4.84 5.83 -12.78
CA ALA A 170 4.34 4.90 -11.79
C ALA A 170 3.10 5.44 -11.05
N VAL A 171 3.14 6.71 -10.61
CA VAL A 171 1.98 7.37 -9.99
C VAL A 171 0.78 7.37 -10.92
N LEU A 172 0.98 7.69 -12.20
CA LEU A 172 -0.09 7.71 -13.19
C LEU A 172 -0.74 6.32 -13.34
N VAL A 173 0.05 5.25 -13.41
CA VAL A 173 -0.47 3.88 -13.50
C VAL A 173 -1.29 3.51 -12.26
N VAL A 174 -0.80 3.86 -11.06
CA VAL A 174 -1.53 3.59 -9.80
C VAL A 174 -2.85 4.35 -9.76
N VAL A 175 -2.85 5.64 -10.12
CA VAL A 175 -4.06 6.48 -10.13
C VAL A 175 -5.08 5.98 -11.15
N LEU A 176 -4.65 5.65 -12.38
CA LEU A 176 -5.53 5.11 -13.41
C LEU A 176 -6.14 3.77 -13.00
N THR A 177 -5.33 2.87 -12.44
CA THR A 177 -5.80 1.59 -11.91
C THR A 177 -6.80 1.80 -10.77
N GLY A 178 -6.55 2.80 -9.92
CA GLY A 178 -7.46 3.20 -8.85
C GLY A 178 -8.80 3.72 -9.37
N LEU A 179 -8.79 4.60 -10.38
CA LEU A 179 -10.01 5.11 -11.00
C LEU A 179 -10.82 3.98 -11.64
N VAL A 180 -10.17 3.06 -12.36
CA VAL A 180 -10.84 1.88 -12.93
C VAL A 180 -11.45 1.02 -11.82
N THR A 181 -10.70 0.76 -10.74
CA THR A 181 -11.17 -0.05 -9.62
C THR A 181 -12.37 0.61 -8.93
N VAL A 182 -12.31 1.92 -8.67
CA VAL A 182 -13.42 2.70 -8.10
C VAL A 182 -14.65 2.62 -9.01
N TYR A 183 -14.48 2.79 -10.32
CA TYR A 183 -15.59 2.68 -11.26
C TYR A 183 -16.20 1.28 -11.29
N LEU A 184 -15.37 0.24 -11.30
CA LEU A 184 -15.84 -1.14 -11.33
C LEU A 184 -16.56 -1.53 -10.04
N VAL A 185 -16.02 -1.18 -8.88
CA VAL A 185 -16.58 -1.56 -7.58
C VAL A 185 -17.77 -0.69 -7.19
N ALA A 186 -17.64 0.64 -7.23
CA ALA A 186 -18.70 1.55 -6.77
C ALA A 186 -19.76 1.85 -7.85
N GLY A 187 -19.37 1.80 -9.13
CA GLY A 187 -20.24 2.15 -10.25
C GLY A 187 -20.88 0.94 -10.94
N ARG A 188 -20.08 -0.09 -11.27
CA ARG A 188 -20.51 -1.20 -12.12
C ARG A 188 -20.97 -2.44 -11.36
N SER A 189 -20.36 -2.82 -10.24
CA SER A 189 -20.63 -4.11 -9.59
C SER A 189 -21.87 -4.03 -8.68
N PRO A 190 -23.02 -4.62 -9.08
CA PRO A 190 -24.23 -4.56 -8.26
C PRO A 190 -24.08 -5.37 -6.98
N GLY A 191 -23.44 -6.55 -7.01
CA GLY A 191 -23.40 -7.47 -5.86
C GLY A 191 -22.71 -6.90 -4.61
N THR A 192 -21.50 -6.38 -4.72
CA THR A 192 -20.76 -5.80 -3.57
C THR A 192 -21.47 -4.59 -2.99
N VAL A 193 -22.00 -3.74 -3.86
CA VAL A 193 -22.72 -2.53 -3.48
C VAL A 193 -24.07 -2.88 -2.85
N GLU A 194 -24.80 -3.84 -3.39
CA GLU A 194 -26.06 -4.34 -2.83
C GLU A 194 -25.85 -4.97 -1.47
N PHE A 195 -24.76 -5.73 -1.27
CA PHE A 195 -24.40 -6.25 0.06
C PHE A 195 -24.13 -5.13 1.07
N LEU A 196 -23.33 -4.12 0.70
CA LEU A 196 -23.04 -2.99 1.58
C LEU A 196 -24.29 -2.16 1.88
N ILE A 197 -25.18 -1.98 0.91
CA ILE A 197 -26.47 -1.30 1.07
C ILE A 197 -27.41 -2.10 1.97
N ALA A 198 -27.48 -3.42 1.78
CA ALA A 198 -28.26 -4.31 2.63
C ALA A 198 -27.72 -4.27 4.07
N THR A 199 -26.40 -4.30 4.24
CA THR A 199 -25.73 -4.19 5.53
C THR A 199 -26.04 -2.84 6.21
N ASP A 200 -25.94 -1.71 5.50
CA ASP A 200 -26.35 -0.40 6.00
C ASP A 200 -27.85 -0.37 6.40
N GLY A 201 -28.70 -1.01 5.58
CA GLY A 201 -30.12 -1.18 5.86
C GLY A 201 -30.40 -2.01 7.12
N GLU A 202 -29.67 -3.11 7.34
CA GLU A 202 -29.77 -3.93 8.54
C GLU A 202 -29.23 -3.18 9.77
N MET A 203 -28.10 -2.47 9.63
CA MET A 203 -27.52 -1.69 10.73
C MET A 203 -28.42 -0.53 11.18
N LYS A 204 -29.18 0.07 10.26
CA LYS A 204 -30.17 1.12 10.62
C LYS A 204 -31.36 0.59 11.43
N LYS A 205 -31.62 -0.71 11.41
CA LYS A 205 -32.64 -1.33 12.26
C LYS A 205 -32.16 -1.50 13.70
N VAL A 206 -30.85 -1.48 13.93
CA VAL A 206 -30.28 -1.58 15.25
C VAL A 206 -30.60 -0.30 16.01
N ASN A 207 -31.43 -0.44 17.05
CA ASN A 207 -31.67 0.63 18.00
C ASN A 207 -30.41 0.79 18.87
N TRP A 208 -29.65 1.86 18.63
CA TRP A 208 -28.49 2.16 19.47
C TRP A 208 -28.94 2.33 20.91
N SER A 209 -28.37 1.53 21.82
CA SER A 209 -28.73 1.55 23.23
C SER A 209 -28.42 2.92 23.84
N THR A 210 -29.42 3.53 24.48
CA THR A 210 -29.22 4.75 25.26
C THR A 210 -28.26 4.47 26.42
N LYS A 211 -27.51 5.49 26.87
CA LYS A 211 -26.57 5.37 27.99
C LYS A 211 -27.17 4.67 29.22
N GLN A 212 -28.45 4.89 29.50
CA GLN A 212 -29.19 4.23 30.57
C GLN A 212 -29.31 2.71 30.37
N ILE A 213 -29.66 2.23 29.18
CA ILE A 213 -29.77 0.79 28.88
C ILE A 213 -28.41 0.09 29.04
N ILE A 214 -27.34 0.78 28.67
CA ILE A 214 -25.98 0.27 28.84
C ILE A 214 -25.63 0.17 30.33
N MET A 215 -25.94 1.20 31.12
CA MET A 215 -25.75 1.20 32.57
C MET A 215 -26.60 0.12 33.26
N ASP A 216 -27.86 -0.04 32.88
CA ASP A 216 -28.76 -1.04 33.45
C ASP A 216 -28.24 -2.46 33.17
N SER A 217 -27.84 -2.75 31.92
CA SER A 217 -27.28 -4.06 31.53
C SER A 217 -25.96 -4.36 32.27
N THR A 218 -25.06 -3.38 32.36
CA THR A 218 -23.77 -3.57 33.05
C THR A 218 -23.92 -3.69 34.56
N SER A 219 -24.86 -2.96 35.18
CA SER A 219 -25.10 -3.00 36.63
C SER A 219 -25.55 -4.38 37.11
N VAL A 220 -26.36 -5.09 36.32
CA VAL A 220 -26.82 -6.45 36.65
C VAL A 220 -25.64 -7.43 36.67
N VAL A 221 -24.75 -7.34 35.69
CA VAL A 221 -23.54 -8.18 35.62
C VAL A 221 -22.60 -7.88 36.78
N ILE A 222 -22.38 -6.61 37.10
CA ILE A 222 -21.59 -6.19 38.25
C ILE A 222 -22.22 -6.73 39.54
N GLY A 223 -23.53 -6.59 39.72
CA GLY A 223 -24.25 -7.11 40.89
C GLY A 223 -24.13 -8.63 41.03
N ALA A 224 -24.32 -9.39 39.95
CA ALA A 224 -24.21 -10.85 39.95
C ALA A 224 -22.79 -11.32 40.26
N THR A 225 -21.77 -10.67 39.69
CA THR A 225 -20.37 -11.01 39.97
C THR A 225 -19.98 -10.72 41.42
N PHE A 226 -20.40 -9.60 42.00
CA PHE A 226 -20.21 -9.32 43.43
C PHE A 226 -20.95 -10.29 44.33
N LEU A 227 -22.18 -10.70 43.98
CA LEU A 227 -22.94 -11.69 44.75
C LEU A 227 -22.22 -13.04 44.77
N ILE A 228 -21.73 -13.52 43.62
CA ILE A 228 -20.98 -14.78 43.54
C ILE A 228 -19.68 -14.66 44.34
N ALA A 229 -18.93 -13.58 44.18
CA ALA A 229 -17.70 -13.35 44.94
C ALA A 229 -17.95 -13.34 46.45
N PHE A 230 -19.04 -12.72 46.89
CA PHE A 230 -19.45 -12.69 48.29
C PHE A 230 -19.82 -14.09 48.82
N LEU A 231 -20.58 -14.88 48.05
CA LEU A 231 -20.92 -16.25 48.44
C LEU A 231 -19.69 -17.15 48.53
N LEU A 232 -18.78 -17.05 47.55
CA LEU A 232 -17.50 -17.77 47.59
C LEU A 232 -16.69 -17.39 48.83
N PHE A 233 -16.56 -16.09 49.13
CA PHE A 233 -15.88 -15.62 50.33
C PHE A 233 -16.50 -16.18 51.62
N LEU A 234 -17.82 -16.27 51.68
CA LEU A 234 -18.55 -16.75 52.86
C LEU A 234 -18.34 -18.25 53.05
N PHE A 235 -18.45 -19.05 51.97
CA PHE A 235 -18.14 -20.47 52.02
C PHE A 235 -16.67 -20.71 52.37
N ASP A 236 -15.73 -20.03 51.72
CA ASP A 236 -14.30 -20.15 51.99
C ASP A 236 -13.97 -19.80 53.45
N SER A 237 -14.60 -18.76 53.99
CA SER A 237 -14.45 -18.37 55.41
C SER A 237 -14.95 -19.45 56.36
N ILE A 238 -16.13 -20.03 56.09
CA ILE A 238 -16.70 -21.12 56.90
C ILE A 238 -15.80 -22.36 56.83
N PHE A 239 -15.38 -22.76 55.63
CA PHE A 239 -14.49 -23.91 55.46
C PHE A 239 -13.13 -23.68 56.13
N SER A 240 -12.55 -22.48 56.03
CA SER A 240 -11.31 -22.12 56.71
C SER A 240 -11.43 -22.22 58.24
N GLN A 241 -12.53 -21.71 58.81
CA GLN A 241 -12.79 -21.81 60.25
C GLN A 241 -13.04 -23.26 60.71
N LEU A 242 -13.79 -24.05 59.95
CA LEU A 242 -14.02 -25.47 60.27
C LEU A 242 -12.73 -26.30 60.16
N ALA A 243 -11.88 -25.98 59.17
CA ALA A 243 -10.63 -26.68 58.95
C ALA A 243 -9.57 -26.33 60.02
N THR A 244 -9.57 -25.11 60.55
CA THR A 244 -8.76 -24.74 61.72
C THR A 244 -9.30 -25.35 63.02
N LEU A 245 -10.63 -25.36 63.22
CA LEU A 245 -11.26 -25.95 64.42
C LEU A 245 -11.06 -27.48 64.52
N SER A 246 -11.12 -28.19 63.39
CA SER A 246 -10.89 -29.64 63.32
C SER A 246 -9.42 -30.04 63.46
N GLY A 247 -8.50 -29.07 63.62
CA GLY A 247 -7.07 -29.33 63.78
C GLY A 247 -6.36 -29.78 62.49
N LEU A 248 -7.04 -29.69 61.33
CA LEU A 248 -6.48 -30.04 60.04
C LEU A 248 -5.53 -28.95 59.52
N LEU A 249 -5.82 -27.68 59.83
CA LEU A 249 -4.84 -26.59 59.77
C LEU A 249 -4.32 -26.34 61.19
N GLY A 250 -3.12 -26.83 61.49
CA GLY A 250 -2.42 -26.47 62.72
C GLY A 250 -2.31 -24.94 62.84
N SER A 251 -2.77 -24.41 63.97
CA SER A 251 -2.60 -23.00 64.34
C SER A 251 -1.10 -22.70 64.48
N GLY A 252 -0.46 -22.36 63.38
CA GLY A 252 0.82 -21.67 63.37
C GLY A 252 0.54 -20.18 63.60
N ASN A 253 1.16 -19.63 64.65
CA ASN A 253 1.12 -18.20 65.02
C ASN A 253 1.26 -17.25 63.83
#